data_AF-A0A519JP87-F1
#
_entry.id   AF-A0A519JP87-F1
#
_cell.length_a   1.000
_cell.length_b   1.000
_cell.length_c   1.000
_cell.angle_alpha   90.00
_cell.angle_beta   90.00
_cell.angle_gamma   90.00
#
_symmetry.space_group_name_H-M   'P 1'
#
loop_
_entity.id
_entity.type
_entity.pdbx_description
1 polymer ?
#
loop_
_entity_poly.entity_id
_entity_poly.type
_entity_poly.pdbx_seq_one_letter_code
_entity_poly.pdbx_strand_id
1 'polypeptide(L)'
;MLVYFRLLKESFSFAASALTNNKLRTLLSLLGVTIGIFSIIAVLAAVDSLDRKIKKDLSALDKNTMYLTRVSFGPSQVPEWKQDQFPDVTYDEYRLLKASVTGADNFCFQYFTMHQSIKYESETVNDINMVPVTYEFTDIQTLEFEEGRFYNESESNSGAPVIVLGFDVAKNLFKETDPIGKSVRVYGQKFTVIGVIKKQGAGMFGDSNDTSAFLTSNFLRRLYGDSNKTSFMLPVIIIKPQKGIDKNELKGEVSQKLRNMRGLKVDDIDNFFVNVLSGFT
;
A
#
# COMPACT_ATOMS: atom_id res chain seq x y z
N MET A 1 -59.52 -8.95 28.50
CA MET A 1 -58.17 -8.37 28.33
C MET A 1 -57.55 -7.88 29.65
N LEU A 2 -58.26 -7.09 30.47
CA LEU A 2 -57.78 -6.60 31.78
C LEU A 2 -57.45 -7.71 32.81
N VAL A 3 -58.21 -8.81 32.79
CA VAL A 3 -58.00 -9.96 33.71
C VAL A 3 -56.66 -10.65 33.44
N TYR A 4 -56.26 -10.81 32.18
CA TYR A 4 -54.97 -11.39 31.82
C TYR A 4 -53.79 -10.53 32.28
N PHE A 5 -53.91 -9.20 32.18
CA PHE A 5 -52.90 -8.26 32.69
C PHE A 5 -52.74 -8.34 34.21
N ARG A 6 -53.83 -8.52 34.95
CA ARG A 6 -53.79 -8.65 36.40
C ARG A 6 -53.15 -9.97 36.84
N LEU A 7 -53.50 -11.07 36.17
CA LEU A 7 -52.90 -12.39 36.42
C LEU A 7 -51.40 -12.41 36.11
N LEU A 8 -50.97 -11.80 35.00
CA LEU A 8 -49.56 -11.64 34.68
C LEU A 8 -48.81 -10.82 35.74
N LYS A 9 -49.43 -9.75 36.25
CA LYS A 9 -48.83 -8.92 37.31
C LYS A 9 -48.66 -9.69 38.63
N GLU A 10 -49.66 -10.48 39.03
CA GLU A 10 -49.58 -11.33 40.23
C GLU A 10 -48.55 -12.43 40.08
N SER A 11 -48.50 -13.11 38.93
CA SER A 11 -47.48 -14.14 38.63
C SER A 11 -46.06 -13.57 38.61
N PHE A 12 -45.87 -12.37 38.05
CA PHE A 12 -44.56 -11.71 38.05
C PHE A 12 -44.13 -11.28 39.46
N SER A 13 -45.06 -10.73 40.26
CA SER A 13 -44.80 -10.37 41.65
C SER A 13 -44.45 -11.60 42.50
N PHE A 14 -45.13 -12.72 42.28
CA PHE A 14 -44.83 -13.98 42.95
C PHE A 14 -43.43 -14.51 42.57
N ALA A 15 -43.10 -14.51 41.28
CA ALA A 15 -41.78 -14.91 40.78
C ALA A 15 -40.65 -14.01 41.33
N ALA A 16 -40.86 -12.69 41.37
CA ALA A 16 -39.89 -11.75 41.93
C ALA A 16 -39.64 -12.00 43.43
N SER A 17 -40.70 -12.22 44.21
CA SER A 17 -40.59 -12.56 45.63
C SER A 17 -39.82 -13.87 45.85
N ALA A 18 -40.10 -14.90 45.04
CA ALA A 18 -39.39 -16.18 45.08
C ALA A 18 -37.88 -16.04 44.77
N LEU A 19 -37.51 -15.20 43.79
CA LEU A 19 -36.11 -14.90 43.44
C LEU A 19 -35.38 -14.20 44.59
N THR A 20 -36.05 -13.28 45.29
CA THR A 20 -35.48 -12.54 46.43
C THR A 20 -35.35 -13.34 47.72
N ASN A 21 -36.20 -14.37 47.91
CA ASN A 21 -36.12 -15.25 49.09
C ASN A 21 -34.94 -16.24 48.99
N ASN A 22 -34.48 -16.60 47.78
CA ASN A 22 -33.35 -17.52 47.55
C ASN A 22 -32.13 -16.81 46.93
N LYS A 23 -31.68 -15.69 47.52
CA LYS A 23 -30.62 -14.82 46.95
C LYS A 23 -29.36 -15.56 46.49
N LEU A 24 -28.85 -16.50 47.29
CA LEU A 24 -27.62 -17.23 46.98
C LEU A 24 -27.77 -18.09 45.71
N ARG A 25 -28.87 -18.84 45.62
CA ARG A 25 -29.16 -19.71 44.47
C ARG A 25 -29.37 -18.89 43.21
N THR A 26 -30.20 -17.84 43.30
CA THR A 26 -30.48 -16.94 42.18
C THR A 26 -29.20 -16.27 41.67
N LEU A 27 -28.32 -15.82 42.58
CA LEU A 27 -27.05 -15.18 42.22
C LEU A 27 -26.07 -16.15 41.55
N LEU A 28 -25.88 -17.36 42.11
CA LEU A 28 -24.98 -18.37 41.53
C LEU A 28 -25.46 -18.84 40.15
N SER A 29 -26.78 -19.06 39.98
CA SER A 29 -27.35 -19.43 38.67
C SER A 29 -27.22 -18.31 37.65
N LEU A 30 -27.48 -17.06 38.04
CA LEU A 30 -27.37 -15.92 37.14
C LEU A 30 -25.91 -15.68 36.73
N LEU A 31 -24.97 -15.79 37.68
CA LEU A 31 -23.53 -15.68 37.43
C LEU A 31 -23.03 -16.76 36.47
N GLY A 32 -23.47 -18.01 36.63
CA GLY A 32 -23.11 -19.09 35.68
C GLY A 32 -23.59 -18.80 34.26
N VAL A 33 -24.84 -18.35 34.10
CA VAL A 33 -25.41 -18.00 32.79
C VAL A 33 -24.71 -16.77 32.20
N THR A 34 -24.42 -15.74 33.00
CA THR A 34 -23.74 -14.53 32.50
C THR A 34 -22.31 -14.82 32.08
N ILE A 35 -21.53 -15.58 32.87
CA ILE A 35 -20.17 -15.96 32.49
C ILE A 35 -20.18 -16.84 31.23
N GLY A 36 -21.14 -17.76 31.11
CA GLY A 36 -21.29 -18.60 29.93
C GLY A 36 -21.56 -17.79 28.66
N ILE A 37 -22.55 -16.90 28.70
CA ILE A 37 -22.89 -16.02 27.56
C ILE A 37 -21.73 -15.07 27.24
N PHE A 38 -21.09 -14.47 28.27
CA PHE A 38 -19.97 -13.57 28.09
C PHE A 38 -18.76 -14.27 27.44
N SER A 39 -18.45 -15.49 27.87
CA SER A 39 -17.35 -16.28 27.29
C SER A 39 -17.59 -16.59 25.81
N ILE A 40 -18.82 -16.96 25.45
CA ILE A 40 -19.18 -17.25 24.05
C ILE A 40 -19.09 -15.99 23.18
N ILE A 41 -19.65 -14.85 23.65
CA ILE A 41 -19.59 -13.58 22.92
C ILE A 41 -18.14 -13.10 22.77
N ALA A 42 -17.33 -13.21 23.82
CA ALA A 42 -15.93 -12.80 23.80
C ALA A 42 -15.11 -13.62 22.79
N VAL A 43 -15.29 -14.94 22.76
CA VAL A 43 -14.61 -15.81 21.79
C VAL A 43 -15.05 -15.49 20.36
N LEU A 44 -16.36 -15.33 20.10
CA LEU A 44 -16.86 -14.97 18.78
C LEU A 44 -16.30 -13.62 18.32
N ALA A 45 -16.34 -12.60 19.19
CA ALA A 45 -15.80 -11.27 18.87
C ALA A 45 -14.28 -11.32 18.61
N ALA A 46 -13.53 -12.14 19.34
CA ALA A 46 -12.10 -12.33 19.13
C ALA A 46 -11.81 -13.01 17.79
N VAL A 47 -12.56 -14.07 17.45
CA VAL A 47 -12.44 -14.78 16.17
C VAL A 47 -12.80 -13.87 15.01
N ASP A 48 -13.91 -13.14 15.07
CA ASP A 48 -14.33 -12.20 14.02
C ASP A 48 -13.34 -11.05 13.84
N SER A 49 -12.78 -10.55 14.95
CA SER A 49 -11.75 -9.50 14.89
C SER A 49 -10.47 -10.02 14.25
N LEU A 50 -10.08 -11.26 14.57
CA LEU A 50 -8.92 -11.90 13.97
C LEU A 50 -9.16 -12.20 12.49
N ASP A 51 -10.31 -12.75 12.12
CA ASP A 51 -10.70 -12.99 10.72
C ASP A 51 -10.69 -11.69 9.91
N ARG A 52 -11.29 -10.62 10.44
CA ARG A 52 -11.27 -9.30 9.78
C ARG A 52 -9.85 -8.75 9.64
N LYS A 53 -9.00 -8.93 10.65
CA LYS A 53 -7.61 -8.48 10.61
C LYS A 53 -6.79 -9.29 9.62
N ILE A 54 -6.90 -10.62 9.64
CA ILE A 54 -6.25 -11.50 8.67
C ILE A 54 -6.72 -11.16 7.26
N LYS A 55 -8.02 -10.98 7.01
CA LYS A 55 -8.53 -10.56 5.70
C LYS A 55 -8.00 -9.20 5.27
N LYS A 56 -7.93 -8.22 6.18
CA LYS A 56 -7.37 -6.88 5.89
C LYS A 56 -5.88 -6.96 5.55
N ASP A 57 -5.11 -7.64 6.39
CA ASP A 57 -3.66 -7.79 6.23
C ASP A 57 -3.34 -8.60 4.96
N LEU A 58 -4.11 -9.67 4.68
CA LEU A 58 -4.00 -10.45 3.43
C LEU A 58 -4.47 -9.68 2.19
N SER A 59 -5.53 -8.87 2.27
CA SER A 59 -5.96 -8.05 1.13
C SER A 59 -4.94 -6.95 0.80
N ALA A 60 -4.23 -6.44 1.81
CA ALA A 60 -3.11 -5.54 1.62
C ALA A 60 -1.87 -6.24 1.04
N LEU A 61 -1.75 -7.56 1.25
CA LEU A 61 -0.72 -8.44 0.68
C LEU A 61 -1.09 -9.05 -0.67
N ASP A 62 -2.38 -9.05 -1.05
CA ASP A 62 -2.88 -9.37 -2.39
C ASP A 62 -2.55 -8.22 -3.36
N LYS A 63 -1.28 -7.80 -3.34
CA LYS A 63 -0.66 -6.93 -4.33
C LYS A 63 -0.46 -7.79 -5.57
N ASN A 64 -1.55 -8.14 -6.23
CA ASN A 64 -1.55 -8.60 -7.61
C ASN A 64 -0.97 -7.47 -8.46
N THR A 65 0.34 -7.39 -8.47
CA THR A 65 1.11 -6.32 -9.08
C THR A 65 2.28 -6.95 -9.80
N MET A 66 2.45 -6.52 -11.03
CA MET A 66 3.51 -6.99 -11.90
C MET A 66 4.51 -5.85 -12.03
N TYR A 67 5.77 -6.15 -11.77
CA TYR A 67 6.88 -5.22 -11.85
C TYR A 67 7.67 -5.52 -13.12
N LEU A 68 7.57 -4.62 -14.08
CA LEU A 68 8.33 -4.68 -15.31
C LEU A 68 9.63 -3.86 -15.12
N THR A 69 10.77 -4.55 -15.17
CA THR A 69 12.10 -3.94 -15.03
C THR A 69 13.16 -4.81 -15.70
N ARG A 70 14.42 -4.36 -15.77
CA ARG A 70 15.52 -5.10 -16.41
C ARG A 70 16.09 -6.25 -15.57
N VAL A 71 15.72 -6.33 -14.29
CA VAL A 71 16.20 -7.35 -13.34
C VAL A 71 15.07 -8.29 -12.91
N SER A 72 15.42 -9.56 -12.69
CA SER A 72 14.50 -10.54 -12.14
C SER A 72 14.56 -10.53 -10.62
N PHE A 73 13.40 -10.53 -9.96
CA PHE A 73 13.29 -10.68 -8.50
C PHE A 73 13.26 -12.14 -8.06
N GLY A 74 13.08 -13.07 -9.00
CA GLY A 74 13.12 -14.51 -8.77
C GLY A 74 14.26 -15.21 -9.52
N PRO A 75 14.36 -16.54 -9.39
CA PRO A 75 15.33 -17.35 -10.12
C PRO A 75 15.19 -17.10 -11.63
N SER A 76 16.29 -16.70 -12.27
CA SER A 76 16.35 -16.43 -13.71
C SER A 76 17.40 -17.31 -14.37
N GLN A 77 17.11 -17.74 -15.61
CA GLN A 77 18.07 -18.44 -16.45
C GLN A 77 19.12 -17.48 -17.04
N VAL A 78 18.85 -16.16 -16.98
CA VAL A 78 19.76 -15.12 -17.46
C VAL A 78 20.73 -14.74 -16.33
N PRO A 79 22.05 -14.87 -16.52
CA PRO A 79 23.04 -14.46 -15.53
C PRO A 79 22.94 -12.96 -15.19
N GLU A 80 23.20 -12.58 -13.93
CA GLU A 80 23.13 -11.19 -13.46
C GLU A 80 23.95 -10.22 -14.32
N TRP A 81 25.19 -10.57 -14.66
CA TRP A 81 26.06 -9.74 -15.50
C TRP A 81 25.45 -9.39 -16.88
N LYS A 82 24.54 -10.23 -17.38
CA LYS A 82 23.82 -10.01 -18.63
C LYS A 82 22.59 -9.15 -18.42
N GLN A 83 21.90 -9.29 -17.28
CA GLN A 83 20.79 -8.42 -16.88
C GLN A 83 21.23 -6.96 -16.70
N ASP A 84 22.49 -6.73 -16.29
CA ASP A 84 23.08 -5.39 -16.19
C ASP A 84 23.34 -4.71 -17.54
N GLN A 85 23.36 -5.48 -18.63
CA GLN A 85 23.52 -4.94 -19.98
C GLN A 85 22.19 -4.57 -20.62
N PHE A 86 21.07 -5.05 -20.07
CA PHE A 86 19.74 -4.79 -20.60
C PHE A 86 19.36 -3.31 -20.48
N PRO A 87 18.60 -2.77 -21.45
CA PRO A 87 18.12 -1.41 -21.38
C PRO A 87 17.06 -1.28 -20.28
N ASP A 88 17.21 -0.23 -19.48
CA ASP A 88 16.24 0.19 -18.48
C ASP A 88 14.89 0.50 -19.12
N VAL A 89 13.82 0.37 -18.33
CA VAL A 89 12.47 0.75 -18.78
C VAL A 89 12.34 2.26 -18.80
N THR A 90 11.76 2.80 -19.87
CA THR A 90 11.66 4.25 -20.07
C THR A 90 10.27 4.78 -19.73
N TYR A 91 10.19 6.09 -19.48
CA TYR A 91 8.90 6.76 -19.28
C TYR A 91 8.00 6.66 -20.51
N ASP A 92 8.56 6.69 -21.72
CA ASP A 92 7.79 6.57 -22.96
C ASP A 92 7.22 5.15 -23.14
N GLU A 93 7.99 4.11 -22.79
CA GLU A 93 7.47 2.73 -22.73
C GLU A 93 6.30 2.62 -21.74
N TYR A 94 6.40 3.24 -20.57
CA TYR A 94 5.28 3.31 -19.62
C TYR A 94 4.03 3.96 -20.25
N ARG A 95 4.18 5.13 -20.89
CA ARG A 95 3.05 5.85 -21.50
C ARG A 95 2.37 5.03 -22.59
N LEU A 96 3.15 4.37 -23.43
CA LEU A 96 2.62 3.58 -24.52
C LEU A 96 1.99 2.28 -24.02
N LEU A 97 2.57 1.62 -23.01
CA LEU A 97 1.96 0.44 -22.38
C LEU A 97 0.63 0.81 -21.71
N LYS A 98 0.59 1.92 -20.97
CA LYS A 98 -0.64 2.46 -20.37
C LYS A 98 -1.74 2.71 -21.41
N ALA A 99 -1.39 3.21 -22.58
CA ALA A 99 -2.35 3.50 -23.64
C ALA A 99 -2.80 2.26 -24.45
N SER A 100 -2.00 1.20 -24.47
CA SER A 100 -2.21 0.08 -25.37
C SER A 100 -2.73 -1.19 -24.70
N VAL A 101 -2.40 -1.44 -23.43
CA VAL A 101 -2.78 -2.66 -22.71
C VAL A 101 -4.14 -2.47 -22.05
N THR A 102 -5.10 -3.34 -22.37
CA THR A 102 -6.49 -3.22 -21.88
C THR A 102 -6.77 -4.03 -20.60
N GLY A 103 -5.94 -5.04 -20.30
CA GLY A 103 -6.14 -5.95 -19.14
C GLY A 103 -5.58 -5.45 -17.81
N ALA A 104 -5.12 -4.21 -17.73
CA ALA A 104 -4.63 -3.62 -16.49
C ALA A 104 -5.55 -2.49 -16.02
N ASP A 105 -5.79 -2.44 -14.71
CA ASP A 105 -6.53 -1.35 -14.07
C ASP A 105 -5.71 -0.07 -14.07
N ASN A 106 -4.44 -0.18 -13.69
CA ASN A 106 -3.55 0.96 -13.53
C ASN A 106 -2.10 0.61 -13.91
N PHE A 107 -1.43 1.60 -14.48
CA PHE A 107 0.01 1.60 -14.73
C PHE A 107 0.64 2.72 -13.95
N CYS A 108 1.83 2.47 -13.42
CA CYS A 108 2.58 3.42 -12.64
C CYS A 108 4.06 3.31 -12.99
N PHE A 109 4.73 4.45 -13.11
CA PHE A 109 6.18 4.50 -13.32
C PHE A 109 6.87 4.93 -12.03
N GLN A 110 7.74 4.08 -11.51
CA GLN A 110 8.47 4.27 -10.25
C GLN A 110 9.97 4.15 -10.49
N TYR A 111 10.77 4.90 -9.72
CA TYR A 111 12.18 4.58 -9.53
C TYR A 111 12.39 3.91 -8.17
N PHE A 112 13.07 2.77 -8.13
CA PHE A 112 13.64 2.26 -6.88
C PHE A 112 14.94 3.00 -6.64
N THR A 113 15.04 3.69 -5.53
CA THR A 113 16.18 4.54 -5.19
C THR A 113 16.76 4.15 -3.84
N MET A 114 18.02 4.51 -3.62
CA MET A 114 18.64 4.35 -2.30
C MET A 114 17.94 5.22 -1.26
N HIS A 115 18.02 4.81 0.01
CA HIS A 115 17.53 5.62 1.11
C HIS A 115 18.27 6.95 1.18
N GLN A 116 17.54 8.01 1.52
CA GLN A 116 18.08 9.37 1.59
C GLN A 116 17.71 10.06 2.89
N SER A 117 18.35 11.20 3.13
CA SER A 117 17.99 12.09 4.23
C SER A 117 17.07 13.21 3.74
N ILE A 118 16.09 13.57 4.58
CA ILE A 118 15.27 14.76 4.42
C ILE A 118 15.67 15.76 5.51
N LYS A 119 15.84 17.03 5.12
CA LYS A 119 16.16 18.12 6.04
C LYS A 119 15.03 19.13 6.10
N TYR A 120 14.67 19.53 7.31
CA TYR A 120 13.76 20.64 7.57
C TYR A 120 14.38 21.54 8.66
N GLU A 121 14.76 22.76 8.30
CA GLU A 121 15.46 23.69 9.20
C GLU A 121 16.68 23.05 9.88
N SER A 122 16.65 22.89 11.21
CA SER A 122 17.69 22.23 12.00
C SER A 122 17.52 20.71 12.13
N GLU A 123 16.36 20.18 11.76
CA GLU A 123 16.04 18.76 11.89
C GLU A 123 16.45 17.99 10.63
N THR A 124 17.03 16.81 10.82
CA THR A 124 17.39 15.90 9.73
C THR A 124 16.95 14.50 10.09
N VAL A 125 16.16 13.89 9.21
CA VAL A 125 15.78 12.48 9.33
C VAL A 125 16.52 11.72 8.24
N ASN A 126 17.23 10.68 8.64
CA ASN A 126 18.03 9.83 7.75
C ASN A 126 17.28 8.53 7.45
N ASP A 127 17.81 7.77 6.49
CA ASP A 127 17.34 6.42 6.16
C ASP A 127 15.87 6.35 5.70
N ILE A 128 15.43 7.37 4.95
CA ILE A 128 14.08 7.45 4.42
C ILE A 128 14.06 6.80 3.05
N ASN A 129 13.14 5.86 2.84
CA ASN A 129 12.89 5.28 1.53
C ASN A 129 12.26 6.33 0.60
N MET A 130 13.01 6.76 -0.41
CA MET A 130 12.49 7.67 -1.42
C MET A 130 11.75 6.87 -2.48
N VAL A 131 10.50 7.26 -2.74
CA VAL A 131 9.61 6.63 -3.72
C VAL A 131 9.20 7.66 -4.79
N PRO A 132 10.06 7.89 -5.80
CA PRO A 132 9.74 8.71 -6.97
C PRO A 132 8.76 7.97 -7.85
N VAL A 133 7.54 8.49 -8.01
CA VAL A 133 6.45 7.75 -8.63
C VAL A 133 5.46 8.63 -9.38
N THR A 134 4.64 8.06 -10.26
CA THR A 134 3.53 8.77 -10.93
C THR A 134 2.27 8.80 -10.07
N TYR A 135 1.29 9.63 -10.44
CA TYR A 135 0.09 9.91 -9.63
C TYR A 135 -0.78 8.67 -9.38
N GLU A 136 -0.76 7.68 -10.27
CA GLU A 136 -1.58 6.44 -10.20
C GLU A 136 -1.16 5.52 -9.05
N PHE A 137 0.00 5.76 -8.43
CA PHE A 137 0.48 4.93 -7.33
C PHE A 137 -0.49 4.89 -6.15
N THR A 138 -1.21 5.99 -5.92
CA THR A 138 -2.23 6.07 -4.87
C THR A 138 -3.34 5.03 -5.07
N ASP A 139 -3.71 4.73 -6.32
CA ASP A 139 -4.76 3.76 -6.67
C ASP A 139 -4.23 2.32 -6.70
N ILE A 140 -2.93 2.15 -6.94
CA ILE A 140 -2.28 0.84 -6.91
C ILE A 140 -2.12 0.36 -5.45
N GLN A 141 -1.57 1.20 -4.57
CA GLN A 141 -1.25 0.86 -3.19
C GLN A 141 -2.32 1.26 -2.18
N THR A 142 -3.42 1.88 -2.62
CA THR A 142 -4.55 2.31 -1.78
C THR A 142 -4.08 3.12 -0.57
N LEU A 143 -3.31 4.19 -0.82
CA LEU A 143 -2.74 5.01 0.24
C LEU A 143 -3.86 5.79 0.96
N GLU A 144 -3.89 5.70 2.29
CA GLU A 144 -4.74 6.53 3.14
C GLU A 144 -3.95 7.76 3.62
N PHE A 145 -4.57 8.94 3.58
CA PHE A 145 -3.93 10.19 4.00
C PHE A 145 -4.50 10.65 5.35
N GLU A 146 -3.63 11.11 6.23
CA GLU A 146 -4.01 11.78 7.48
C GLU A 146 -4.26 13.26 7.25
N GLU A 147 -3.37 13.90 6.48
CA GLU A 147 -3.46 15.31 6.13
C GLU A 147 -3.09 15.52 4.66
N GLY A 148 -3.71 16.54 4.05
CA GLY A 148 -3.41 16.95 2.67
C GLY A 148 -3.89 15.96 1.60
N ARG A 149 -3.11 15.80 0.54
CA ARG A 149 -3.45 14.99 -0.65
C ARG A 149 -2.22 14.42 -1.34
N PHE A 150 -2.44 13.45 -2.22
CA PHE A 150 -1.46 13.09 -3.25
C PHE A 150 -1.37 14.17 -4.35
N TYR A 151 -0.29 14.14 -5.12
CA TYR A 151 -0.16 15.01 -6.29
C TYR A 151 -1.07 14.55 -7.43
N ASN A 152 -1.55 15.50 -8.23
CA ASN A 152 -2.42 15.23 -9.36
C ASN A 152 -1.61 14.86 -10.63
N GLU A 153 -2.32 14.50 -11.70
CA GLU A 153 -1.70 14.14 -12.98
C GLU A 153 -0.83 15.28 -13.56
N SER A 154 -1.26 16.54 -13.46
CA SER A 154 -0.51 17.69 -13.98
C SER A 154 0.80 17.92 -13.22
N GLU A 155 0.76 17.81 -11.88
CA GLU A 155 1.93 17.89 -11.00
C GLU A 155 2.91 16.74 -11.27
N SER A 156 2.39 15.52 -11.42
CA SER A 156 3.16 14.34 -11.80
C SER A 156 3.84 14.50 -13.16
N ASN A 157 3.11 14.98 -14.17
CA ASN A 157 3.63 15.14 -15.54
C ASN A 157 4.63 16.30 -15.68
N SER A 158 4.41 17.40 -14.96
CA SER A 158 5.34 18.55 -14.97
C SER A 158 6.62 18.31 -14.16
N GLY A 159 6.63 17.28 -13.29
CA GLY A 159 7.71 17.05 -12.34
C GLY A 159 7.76 18.15 -11.29
N ALA A 160 6.59 18.54 -10.76
CA ALA A 160 6.50 19.57 -9.73
C ALA A 160 7.32 19.15 -8.48
N PRO A 161 8.02 20.09 -7.82
CA PRO A 161 8.80 19.83 -6.62
C PRO A 161 7.87 19.73 -5.40
N VAL A 162 7.02 18.71 -5.39
CA VAL A 162 6.09 18.39 -4.31
C VAL A 162 6.44 17.03 -3.70
N ILE A 163 6.18 16.88 -2.41
CA ILE A 163 6.49 15.65 -1.67
C ILE A 163 5.33 15.30 -0.72
N VAL A 164 5.10 14.00 -0.58
CA VAL A 164 4.18 13.42 0.41
C VAL A 164 5.02 12.60 1.38
N LEU A 165 4.80 12.79 2.67
CA LEU A 165 5.61 12.16 3.72
C LEU A 165 4.86 11.02 4.40
N GLY A 166 5.58 9.97 4.77
CA GLY A 166 5.12 8.96 5.72
C GLY A 166 4.92 9.56 7.12
N PHE A 167 4.09 8.92 7.92
CA PHE A 167 3.72 9.40 9.26
C PHE A 167 4.93 9.65 10.17
N ASP A 168 5.86 8.70 10.25
CA ASP A 168 7.02 8.82 11.14
C ASP A 168 8.01 9.88 10.63
N VAL A 169 8.14 10.03 9.31
CA VAL A 169 8.97 11.08 8.70
C VAL A 169 8.41 12.47 9.02
N ALA A 170 7.10 12.67 8.84
CA ALA A 170 6.43 13.92 9.14
C ALA A 170 6.54 14.26 10.63
N LYS A 171 6.26 13.30 11.50
CA LYS A 171 6.34 13.47 12.96
C LYS A 171 7.75 13.85 13.43
N ASN A 172 8.78 13.21 12.89
CA ASN A 172 10.16 13.50 13.29
C ASN A 172 10.66 14.85 12.75
N LEU A 173 10.25 15.25 11.54
CA LEU A 173 10.67 16.52 10.95
C LEU A 173 9.94 17.73 11.53
N PHE A 174 8.62 17.62 11.75
CA PHE A 174 7.76 18.75 12.08
C PHE A 174 7.27 18.76 13.54
N LYS A 175 7.40 17.64 14.26
CA LYS A 175 6.96 17.46 15.66
C LYS A 175 5.47 17.77 15.82
N GLU A 176 5.12 18.95 16.32
CA GLU A 176 3.73 19.42 16.50
C GLU A 176 3.33 20.51 15.49
N THR A 177 4.22 20.86 14.56
CA THR A 177 3.95 21.87 13.54
C THR A 177 3.22 21.25 12.35
N ASP A 178 2.26 21.97 11.78
CA ASP A 178 1.59 21.57 10.53
C ASP A 178 2.63 21.43 9.40
N PRO A 179 2.80 20.22 8.83
CA PRO A 179 3.75 19.96 7.77
C PRO A 179 3.29 20.51 6.41
N ILE A 180 1.98 20.72 6.20
CA ILE A 180 1.43 21.06 4.88
C ILE A 180 1.86 22.47 4.45
N GLY A 181 2.29 22.58 3.19
CA GLY A 181 2.76 23.83 2.59
C GLY A 181 4.18 24.24 2.99
N LYS A 182 4.83 23.51 3.90
CA LYS A 182 6.21 23.74 4.30
C LYS A 182 7.19 23.21 3.26
N SER A 183 8.38 23.79 3.20
CA SER A 183 9.44 23.34 2.29
C SER A 183 10.48 22.49 3.02
N VAL A 184 10.67 21.26 2.56
CA VAL A 184 11.75 20.37 2.99
C VAL A 184 12.84 20.29 1.93
N ARG A 185 14.06 19.94 2.32
CA ARG A 185 15.18 19.76 1.39
C ARG A 185 15.51 18.29 1.22
N VAL A 186 15.47 17.83 -0.03
CA VAL A 186 15.80 16.47 -0.48
C VAL A 186 16.62 16.58 -1.76
N TYR A 187 17.66 15.76 -1.97
CA TYR A 187 18.55 15.85 -3.15
C TYR A 187 19.15 17.27 -3.37
N GLY A 188 19.33 18.05 -2.30
CA GLY A 188 19.79 19.45 -2.38
C GLY A 188 18.74 20.45 -2.88
N GLN A 189 17.57 19.97 -3.32
CA GLN A 189 16.46 20.78 -3.84
C GLN A 189 15.36 20.97 -2.79
N LYS A 190 14.55 22.02 -2.94
CA LYS A 190 13.41 22.30 -2.05
C LYS A 190 12.15 21.65 -2.61
N PHE A 191 11.42 20.93 -1.76
CA PHE A 191 10.12 20.33 -2.05
C PHE A 191 9.06 20.86 -1.11
N THR A 192 7.87 21.14 -1.64
CA THR A 192 6.72 21.53 -0.82
C THR A 192 5.96 20.29 -0.37
N VAL A 193 5.74 20.17 0.93
CA VAL A 193 4.94 19.08 1.51
C VAL A 193 3.46 19.33 1.20
N ILE A 194 2.81 18.38 0.53
CA ILE A 194 1.39 18.50 0.13
C ILE A 194 0.47 17.47 0.81
N GLY A 195 1.05 16.49 1.50
CA GLY A 195 0.29 15.46 2.21
C GLY A 195 1.15 14.62 3.14
N VAL A 196 0.46 13.99 4.09
CA VAL A 196 1.01 13.03 5.05
C VAL A 196 0.17 11.77 5.02
N ILE A 197 0.83 10.63 4.87
CA ILE A 197 0.17 9.32 4.86
C ILE A 197 -0.21 8.95 6.29
N LYS A 198 -1.41 8.40 6.42
CA LYS A 198 -1.93 7.90 7.69
C LYS A 198 -1.11 6.72 8.17
N LYS A 199 -0.80 6.72 9.46
CA LYS A 199 -0.03 5.66 10.10
C LYS A 199 -0.58 4.27 9.75
N GLN A 200 0.22 3.49 9.03
CA GLN A 200 -0.13 2.11 8.67
C GLN A 200 0.38 1.11 9.73
N GLY A 201 1.41 1.50 10.50
CA GLY A 201 2.07 0.66 11.49
C GLY A 201 3.03 -0.33 10.83
N ALA A 202 3.97 -0.87 11.61
CA ALA A 202 4.85 -1.91 11.12
C ALA A 202 4.02 -3.14 10.71
N GLY A 203 3.99 -3.45 9.41
CA GLY A 203 3.54 -4.75 8.95
C GLY A 203 4.39 -5.84 9.61
N MET A 204 3.88 -7.08 9.69
CA MET A 204 4.62 -8.22 10.25
C MET A 204 5.98 -8.47 9.57
N PHE A 205 6.26 -7.81 8.44
CA PHE A 205 7.47 -7.95 7.63
C PHE A 205 8.34 -6.69 7.52
N GLY A 206 8.23 -5.74 8.45
CA GLY A 206 9.31 -4.78 8.73
C GLY A 206 9.37 -3.50 7.87
N ASP A 207 8.89 -3.50 6.63
CA ASP A 207 8.84 -2.27 5.82
C ASP A 207 7.45 -1.62 5.89
N SER A 208 7.38 -0.48 6.57
CA SER A 208 6.18 0.37 6.61
C SER A 208 6.35 1.56 5.67
N ASN A 209 5.27 1.94 5.00
CA ASN A 209 5.21 3.22 4.29
C ASN A 209 5.37 4.43 5.24
N ASP A 210 5.34 4.21 6.55
CA ASP A 210 5.53 5.25 7.59
C ASP A 210 6.92 5.91 7.50
N THR A 211 7.96 5.19 7.04
CA THR A 211 9.34 5.69 6.85
C THR A 211 9.66 6.01 5.39
N SER A 212 8.65 6.16 4.54
CA SER A 212 8.81 6.46 3.11
C SER A 212 8.44 7.91 2.78
N ALA A 213 8.99 8.44 1.69
CA ALA A 213 8.62 9.74 1.15
C ALA A 213 8.39 9.64 -0.36
N PHE A 214 7.26 10.16 -0.83
CA PHE A 214 6.79 10.03 -2.20
C PHE A 214 6.97 11.35 -2.93
N LEU A 215 7.56 11.31 -4.12
CA LEU A 215 7.85 12.48 -4.94
C LEU A 215 7.58 12.17 -6.41
N THR A 216 7.49 13.18 -7.26
CA THR A 216 7.15 12.97 -8.67
C THR A 216 8.31 12.30 -9.43
N SER A 217 8.04 11.18 -10.13
CA SER A 217 9.08 10.48 -10.90
C SER A 217 9.72 11.37 -11.98
N ASN A 218 8.94 12.23 -12.63
CA ASN A 218 9.44 13.19 -13.63
C ASN A 218 10.39 14.24 -13.03
N PHE A 219 10.32 14.56 -11.73
CA PHE A 219 11.29 15.46 -11.11
C PHE A 219 12.70 14.86 -11.17
N LEU A 220 12.87 13.60 -10.75
CA LEU A 220 14.16 12.94 -10.82
C LEU A 220 14.62 12.69 -12.25
N ARG A 221 13.70 12.35 -13.14
CA ARG A 221 14.00 12.21 -14.57
C ARG A 221 14.58 13.49 -15.17
N ARG A 222 14.05 14.66 -14.78
CA ARG A 222 14.61 15.96 -15.20
C ARG A 222 15.96 16.28 -14.55
N LEU A 223 16.18 15.83 -13.32
CA LEU A 223 17.42 16.08 -12.58
C LEU A 223 18.59 15.20 -13.05
N TYR A 224 18.34 13.92 -13.29
CA TYR A 224 19.36 12.91 -13.59
C TYR A 224 19.35 12.39 -15.03
N GLY A 225 18.33 12.71 -15.82
CA GLY A 225 18.17 12.24 -17.20
C GLY A 225 17.57 10.83 -17.30
N ASP A 226 17.08 10.47 -18.50
CA ASP A 226 16.47 9.17 -18.80
C ASP A 226 17.48 8.02 -18.93
N SER A 227 18.76 8.32 -19.11
CA SER A 227 19.77 7.37 -19.61
C SER A 227 20.88 7.01 -18.62
N ASN A 228 20.76 7.43 -17.36
CA ASN A 228 21.80 7.14 -16.38
C ASN A 228 21.66 5.70 -15.87
N LYS A 229 22.49 4.80 -16.42
CA LYS A 229 22.79 3.45 -15.90
C LYS A 229 23.51 3.52 -14.55
N THR A 230 23.03 4.35 -13.64
CA THR A 230 23.63 4.53 -12.34
C THR A 230 22.94 3.58 -11.38
N SER A 231 23.70 2.70 -10.72
CA SER A 231 23.21 1.66 -9.80
C SER A 231 22.35 2.17 -8.63
N PHE A 232 22.19 3.48 -8.47
CA PHE A 232 21.40 4.11 -7.42
C PHE A 232 19.92 4.31 -7.77
N MET A 233 19.54 4.13 -9.05
CA MET A 233 18.15 4.27 -9.51
C MET A 233 17.77 3.18 -10.50
N LEU A 234 16.81 2.34 -10.14
CA LEU A 234 16.24 1.33 -11.04
C LEU A 234 14.83 1.77 -11.45
N PRO A 235 14.58 2.10 -12.73
CA PRO A 235 13.23 2.36 -13.19
C PRO A 235 12.43 1.05 -13.24
N VAL A 236 11.17 1.15 -12.83
CA VAL A 236 10.23 0.04 -12.75
C VAL A 236 8.85 0.52 -13.18
N ILE A 237 8.19 -0.28 -14.02
CA ILE A 237 6.78 -0.07 -14.36
C ILE A 237 5.97 -1.04 -13.52
N ILE A 238 5.10 -0.50 -12.67
CA ILE A 238 4.16 -1.28 -11.86
C ILE A 238 2.84 -1.36 -12.60
N ILE A 239 2.35 -2.57 -12.75
CA ILE A 239 1.11 -2.89 -13.47
C ILE A 239 0.18 -3.59 -12.50
N LYS A 240 -1.01 -3.03 -12.30
CA LYS A 240 -2.08 -3.66 -11.52
C LYS A 240 -3.07 -4.33 -12.49
N PRO A 241 -3.12 -5.67 -12.57
CA PRO A 241 -4.07 -6.39 -13.41
C PRO A 241 -5.51 -6.14 -12.95
N GLN A 242 -6.45 -6.14 -13.90
CA GLN A 242 -7.87 -6.18 -13.59
C GLN A 242 -8.24 -7.46 -12.84
N LYS A 243 -9.24 -7.37 -11.97
CA LYS A 243 -9.72 -8.51 -11.19
C LYS A 243 -10.28 -9.61 -12.11
N GLY A 244 -9.73 -10.82 -12.02
CA GLY A 244 -10.20 -12.00 -12.75
C GLY A 244 -9.51 -12.27 -14.08
N ILE A 245 -8.52 -11.45 -14.48
CA ILE A 245 -7.69 -11.72 -15.66
C ILE A 245 -6.58 -12.72 -15.32
N ASP A 246 -6.26 -13.60 -16.27
CA ASP A 246 -5.09 -14.47 -16.17
C ASP A 246 -3.81 -13.62 -16.22
N LYS A 247 -3.03 -13.67 -15.14
CA LYS A 247 -1.75 -12.96 -15.01
C LYS A 247 -0.77 -13.35 -16.12
N ASN A 248 -0.82 -14.60 -16.60
CA ASN A 248 0.06 -15.07 -17.67
C ASN A 248 -0.34 -14.49 -19.02
N GLU A 249 -1.64 -14.32 -19.27
CA GLU A 249 -2.16 -13.67 -20.47
C GLU A 249 -1.72 -12.21 -20.51
N LEU A 250 -1.95 -11.47 -19.42
CA LEU A 250 -1.51 -10.07 -19.31
C LEU A 250 0.02 -9.95 -19.42
N LYS A 251 0.77 -10.87 -18.82
CA LYS A 251 2.24 -10.93 -18.95
C LYS A 251 2.65 -11.13 -20.41
N GLY A 252 1.97 -12.03 -21.13
CA GLY A 252 2.22 -12.27 -22.55
C GLY A 252 1.94 -11.02 -23.40
N GLU A 253 0.80 -10.36 -23.16
CA GLU A 253 0.43 -9.12 -23.85
C GLU A 253 1.46 -8.01 -23.62
N VAL A 254 1.80 -7.72 -22.36
CA VAL A 254 2.80 -6.70 -21.99
C VAL A 254 4.15 -7.01 -22.63
N SER A 255 4.58 -8.27 -22.57
CA SER A 255 5.87 -8.70 -23.14
C SER A 255 5.89 -8.53 -24.65
N GLN A 256 4.83 -8.94 -25.35
CA GLN A 256 4.74 -8.80 -26.80
C GLN A 256 4.77 -7.33 -27.25
N LYS A 257 4.04 -6.44 -26.57
CA LYS A 257 4.05 -5.02 -26.91
C LYS A 257 5.41 -4.39 -26.66
N LEU A 258 6.06 -4.74 -25.56
CA LEU A 258 7.39 -4.22 -25.24
C LEU A 258 8.46 -4.75 -26.21
N ARG A 259 8.40 -6.03 -26.62
CA ARG A 259 9.27 -6.60 -27.66
C ARG A 259 9.12 -5.83 -28.97
N ASN A 260 7.88 -5.53 -29.39
CA ASN A 260 7.62 -4.76 -30.60
C ASN A 260 8.18 -3.33 -30.50
N MET A 261 8.01 -2.65 -29.35
CA MET A 261 8.57 -1.31 -29.11
C MET A 261 10.09 -1.29 -29.16
N ARG A 262 10.72 -2.33 -28.61
CA ARG A 262 12.18 -2.49 -28.57
C ARG A 262 12.76 -3.07 -29.87
N GLY A 263 11.92 -3.44 -30.84
CA GLY A 263 12.34 -4.04 -32.10
C GLY A 263 12.99 -5.42 -31.96
N LEU A 264 12.63 -6.19 -30.91
CA LEU A 264 13.17 -7.52 -30.66
C LEU A 264 12.59 -8.54 -31.66
N LYS A 265 13.47 -9.35 -32.27
CA LYS A 265 13.08 -10.43 -33.18
C LYS A 265 12.55 -11.63 -32.40
N VAL A 266 11.90 -12.58 -33.08
CA VAL A 266 11.32 -13.78 -32.43
C VAL A 266 12.36 -14.59 -31.65
N ASP A 267 13.57 -14.71 -32.20
CA ASP A 267 14.67 -15.50 -31.59
C ASP A 267 15.48 -14.73 -30.54
N ASP A 268 15.24 -13.42 -30.39
CA ASP A 268 15.94 -12.61 -29.39
C ASP A 268 15.42 -12.94 -27.99
N ILE A 269 16.35 -13.05 -27.04
CA ILE A 269 15.99 -13.15 -25.62
C ILE A 269 15.29 -11.87 -25.16
N ASP A 270 14.34 -12.00 -24.24
CA ASP A 270 13.77 -10.83 -23.57
C ASP A 270 14.85 -10.09 -22.79
N ASN A 271 14.97 -8.79 -23.06
CA ASN A 271 15.88 -7.89 -22.36
C ASN A 271 15.16 -7.14 -21.21
N PHE A 272 14.12 -7.74 -20.67
CA PHE A 272 13.31 -7.24 -19.57
C PHE A 272 12.68 -8.43 -18.84
N PHE A 273 12.24 -8.20 -17.60
CA PHE A 273 11.54 -9.17 -16.79
C PHE A 273 10.22 -8.59 -16.31
N VAL A 274 9.18 -9.39 -16.46
CA VAL A 274 7.87 -9.13 -15.84
C VAL A 274 7.79 -9.98 -14.58
N ASN A 275 8.10 -9.35 -13.46
CA ASN A 275 8.12 -9.98 -12.14
C ASN A 275 6.71 -9.93 -11.54
N VAL A 276 6.10 -11.10 -11.35
CA VAL A 276 4.80 -11.19 -10.69
C VAL A 276 5.07 -11.40 -9.21
N LEU A 277 4.79 -10.39 -8.39
CA LEU A 277 4.71 -10.59 -6.95
C LEU A 277 3.32 -11.16 -6.66
N SER A 278 3.21 -12.49 -6.66
CA SER A 278 2.00 -13.13 -6.14
C SER A 278 2.22 -13.37 -4.65
N GLY A 279 1.29 -12.89 -3.81
CA GLY A 279 1.21 -13.36 -2.43
C GLY A 279 1.06 -14.89 -2.41
N PHE A 280 1.46 -15.51 -1.29
CA PHE A 280 1.32 -16.95 -1.09
C PHE A 280 -0.16 -17.36 -1.20
N THR A 281 -0.55 -17.82 -2.38
CA THR A 281 -1.79 -18.56 -2.66
C THR A 281 -1.48 -19.65 -3.65
#